data_AF-A0A543F7J1-F1
#
_entry.id   AF-A0A543F7J1-F1
#
_cell.length_a   1.000
_cell.length_b   1.000
_cell.length_c   1.000
_cell.angle_alpha   90.00
_cell.angle_beta   90.00
_cell.angle_gamma   90.00
#
_symmetry.space_group_name_H-M   'P 1'
#
loop_
_entity.id
_entity.type
_entity.pdbx_description
1 polymer ?
#
loop_
_entity_poly.entity_id
_entity_poly.type
_entity_poly.pdbx_seq_one_letter_code
_entity_poly.pdbx_strand_id
1 'polypeptide(L)'
;MTANGDPAGEPAPRASTVEQGRRKFWWVKWLLGAALLALLIGEGVYLWPRLHESWRKLTEIHWGWVAACIWLQALSMSGFGRVQKQLLHAGGVDVSQRKSVAVVYGATAMSVTLPAGQVFSTAFTYRQTRRWGASPIVASWQLVISGVIATAGLALLGVGGALLVGNQVGPFKLILSLAAVAALIWAGNYISRNPGSLEKVLRRLLALVNRVRKRPADHGMAKAAEILAQLESVDLGKRDGVWVAGWAVVHRFADVACLGAACYAVGAEPKLAGLLIAFTAGKAVGSIPFAPGGIVYVDATLIYGLTAGAGLPAAQAVAAAFVYRMVSFILVAIVGWIVFAFLFRTPSADEVAYEKEFETRRTL
;
A
#
# COMPACT_ATOMS: atom_id res chain seq x y z
N MET A 1 -78.99 -9.02 -14.08
CA MET A 1 -78.27 -9.33 -15.34
C MET A 1 -77.72 -8.04 -15.90
N THR A 2 -76.38 -7.90 -15.87
CA THR A 2 -75.44 -7.15 -16.75
C THR A 2 -74.05 -7.35 -16.09
N ALA A 3 -73.25 -8.34 -16.50
CA ALA A 3 -72.23 -8.29 -17.56
C ALA A 3 -70.95 -7.50 -17.17
N ASN A 4 -69.95 -8.24 -16.64
CA ASN A 4 -68.50 -7.99 -16.58
C ASN A 4 -67.91 -6.69 -15.97
N GLY A 5 -66.95 -6.86 -15.04
CA GLY A 5 -65.86 -5.90 -14.81
C GLY A 5 -65.58 -5.58 -13.34
N ASP A 6 -64.42 -6.01 -12.83
CA ASP A 6 -63.86 -5.73 -11.49
C ASP A 6 -63.97 -4.27 -11.02
N PRO A 7 -64.15 -4.04 -9.70
CA PRO A 7 -63.78 -2.78 -9.08
C PRO A 7 -62.65 -2.91 -8.03
N ALA A 8 -61.65 -2.07 -8.25
CA ALA A 8 -60.92 -1.30 -7.23
C ALA A 8 -59.89 -2.00 -6.31
N GLY A 9 -58.63 -1.99 -6.78
CA GLY A 9 -57.51 -1.35 -6.07
C GLY A 9 -57.08 -1.95 -4.73
N GLU A 10 -56.16 -2.92 -4.78
CA GLU A 10 -55.31 -3.23 -3.62
C GLU A 10 -54.33 -2.06 -3.35
N PRO A 11 -54.19 -1.60 -2.10
CA PRO A 11 -53.24 -0.54 -1.76
C PRO A 11 -51.80 -1.06 -1.87
N ALA A 12 -50.94 -0.28 -2.54
CA ALA A 12 -49.52 -0.58 -2.71
C ALA A 12 -48.81 -0.93 -1.37
N PRO A 13 -47.93 -1.96 -1.33
CA PRO A 13 -47.15 -2.25 -0.14
C PRO A 13 -46.22 -1.08 0.18
N ARG A 14 -46.33 -0.57 1.41
CA ARG A 14 -45.50 0.52 1.96
C ARG A 14 -44.01 0.19 1.81
N ALA A 15 -43.26 1.16 1.28
CA ALA A 15 -41.80 1.16 1.29
C ALA A 15 -41.27 1.24 2.73
N SER A 16 -41.07 0.09 3.39
CA SER A 16 -40.47 0.04 4.74
C SER A 16 -39.33 -0.98 4.90
N THR A 17 -38.83 -1.57 3.81
CA THR A 17 -37.78 -2.60 3.87
C THR A 17 -36.38 -2.11 3.50
N VAL A 18 -36.19 -0.87 3.02
CA VAL A 18 -34.86 -0.38 2.59
C VAL A 18 -34.06 0.27 3.74
N GLU A 19 -34.70 0.71 4.83
CA GLU A 19 -33.98 1.36 5.94
C GLU A 19 -33.34 0.41 6.96
N GLN A 20 -33.79 -0.86 7.04
CA GLN A 20 -33.28 -1.79 8.07
C GLN A 20 -31.88 -2.35 7.79
N GLY A 21 -31.37 -2.28 6.55
CA GLY A 21 -30.01 -2.72 6.20
C GLY A 21 -28.89 -1.78 6.68
N ARG A 22 -29.20 -0.50 6.96
CA ARG A 22 -28.22 0.55 7.26
C ARG A 22 -27.71 0.55 8.71
N ARG A 23 -28.45 -0.06 9.64
CA ARG A 23 -28.13 -0.09 11.08
C ARG A 23 -27.10 -1.19 11.46
N LYS A 24 -26.92 -2.21 10.62
CA LYS A 24 -26.15 -3.42 10.96
C LYS A 24 -24.64 -3.31 10.77
N PHE A 25 -24.08 -2.11 10.55
CA PHE A 25 -22.61 -1.89 10.45
C PHE A 25 -22.11 -0.74 11.33
N TRP A 26 -22.96 -0.16 12.20
CA TRP A 26 -22.52 0.88 13.13
C TRP A 26 -21.64 0.31 14.26
N TRP A 27 -21.97 -0.88 14.76
CA TRP A 27 -21.18 -1.63 15.74
C TRP A 27 -19.79 -2.04 15.22
N VAL A 28 -19.64 -2.28 13.91
CA VAL A 28 -18.33 -2.57 13.30
C VAL A 28 -17.38 -1.37 13.37
N LYS A 29 -17.90 -0.14 13.33
CA LYS A 29 -17.07 1.08 13.54
C LYS A 29 -16.58 1.19 14.98
N TRP A 30 -17.43 0.87 15.95
CA TRP A 30 -17.06 0.81 17.37
C TRP A 30 -16.14 -0.36 17.66
N LEU A 31 -16.30 -1.50 16.99
CA LEU A 31 -15.38 -2.64 17.07
C LEU A 31 -14.03 -2.35 16.44
N LEU A 32 -13.97 -1.66 15.29
CA LEU A 32 -12.70 -1.23 14.70
C LEU A 32 -12.02 -0.17 15.56
N GLY A 33 -12.77 0.80 16.08
CA GLY A 33 -12.26 1.79 17.03
C GLY A 33 -11.78 1.15 18.33
N ALA A 34 -12.53 0.19 18.88
CA ALA A 34 -12.16 -0.56 20.07
C ALA A 34 -11.02 -1.54 19.81
N ALA A 35 -10.92 -2.15 18.62
CA ALA A 35 -9.80 -3.00 18.24
C ALA A 35 -8.53 -2.17 18.06
N LEU A 36 -8.62 -0.98 17.46
CA LEU A 36 -7.52 -0.03 17.35
C LEU A 36 -7.10 0.50 18.73
N LEU A 37 -8.07 0.80 19.61
CA LEU A 37 -7.81 1.24 20.98
C LEU A 37 -7.21 0.10 21.82
N ALA A 38 -7.71 -1.13 21.69
CA ALA A 38 -7.17 -2.31 22.34
C ALA A 38 -5.77 -2.66 21.82
N LEU A 39 -5.50 -2.37 20.53
CA LEU A 39 -4.16 -2.49 19.94
C LEU A 39 -3.22 -1.43 20.53
N LEU A 40 -3.65 -0.18 20.60
CA LEU A 40 -2.93 0.93 21.24
C LEU A 40 -2.61 0.63 22.71
N ILE A 41 -3.58 0.09 23.45
CA ILE A 41 -3.43 -0.30 24.85
C ILE A 41 -2.54 -1.54 24.96
N GLY A 42 -2.68 -2.53 24.08
CA GLY A 42 -1.87 -3.74 24.06
C GLY A 42 -0.40 -3.47 23.80
N GLU A 43 -0.09 -2.62 22.81
CA GLU A 43 1.26 -2.12 22.54
C GLU A 43 1.78 -1.30 23.72
N GLY A 44 0.95 -0.38 24.24
CA GLY A 44 1.30 0.42 25.42
C GLY A 44 1.67 -0.44 26.63
N VAL A 45 0.89 -1.48 26.92
CA VAL A 45 1.10 -2.43 28.03
C VAL A 45 2.27 -3.37 27.78
N TYR A 46 2.50 -3.82 26.54
CA TYR A 46 3.65 -4.66 26.19
C TYR A 46 4.97 -3.91 26.29
N LEU A 47 4.98 -2.62 25.91
CA LEU A 47 6.16 -1.76 26.02
C LEU A 47 6.31 -1.12 27.41
N TRP A 48 5.25 -1.07 28.23
CA TRP A 48 5.25 -0.46 29.57
C TRP A 48 6.38 -0.95 30.50
N PRO A 49 6.69 -2.26 30.60
CA PRO A 49 7.75 -2.74 31.49
C PRO A 49 9.15 -2.31 31.01
N ARG A 50 9.36 -2.22 29.69
CA ARG A 50 10.64 -1.76 29.08
C ARG A 50 10.77 -0.23 29.08
N LEU A 51 9.64 0.47 29.04
CA LEU A 51 9.55 1.91 29.18
C LEU A 51 9.78 2.36 30.63
N HIS A 52 9.41 1.57 31.65
CA HIS A 52 9.55 1.96 33.04
C HIS A 52 11.03 2.15 33.47
N GLU A 53 11.96 1.33 32.96
CA GLU A 53 13.41 1.53 33.15
C GLU A 53 13.97 2.71 32.35
N SER A 54 13.30 3.08 31.25
CA SER A 54 13.72 4.16 30.34
C SER A 54 13.06 5.51 30.65
N TRP A 55 12.00 5.55 31.45
CA TRP A 55 11.18 6.75 31.74
C TRP A 55 11.97 7.83 32.50
N ARG A 56 12.99 7.42 33.25
CA ARG A 56 13.94 8.35 33.91
C ARG A 56 14.95 8.99 32.94
N LYS A 57 15.07 8.52 31.69
CA LYS A 57 15.90 9.10 30.63
C LYS A 57 15.12 9.64 29.42
N LEU A 58 13.84 9.31 29.29
CA LEU A 58 12.95 9.71 28.18
C LEU A 58 12.18 11.02 28.42
N THR A 59 12.51 11.77 29.47
CA THR A 59 11.84 13.04 29.81
C THR A 59 12.15 14.17 28.81
N GLU A 60 13.10 13.96 27.90
CA GLU A 60 13.48 14.90 26.83
C GLU A 60 13.14 14.31 25.44
N ILE A 61 11.85 14.01 25.20
CA ILE A 61 11.39 13.82 23.82
C ILE A 61 11.52 15.15 23.07
N HIS A 62 12.27 15.11 21.98
CA HIS A 62 12.43 16.27 21.12
C HIS A 62 11.23 16.37 20.17
N TRP A 63 10.21 17.14 20.57
CA TRP A 63 8.96 17.32 19.83
C TRP A 63 9.14 17.82 18.39
N GLY A 64 10.22 18.58 18.12
CA GLY A 64 10.58 19.00 16.76
C GLY A 64 10.83 17.81 15.83
N TRP A 65 11.52 16.77 16.32
CA TRP A 65 11.77 15.55 15.56
C TRP A 65 10.52 14.68 15.42
N VAL A 66 9.61 14.68 16.40
CA VAL A 66 8.30 14.03 16.28
C VAL A 66 7.46 14.71 15.19
N ALA A 67 7.44 16.05 15.15
CA ALA A 67 6.78 16.80 14.09
C ALA A 67 7.39 16.51 12.72
N ALA A 68 8.73 16.45 12.63
CA ALA A 68 9.44 16.05 11.42
C ALA A 68 9.07 14.61 10.99
N CYS A 69 8.97 13.67 11.93
CA CYS A 69 8.55 12.29 11.68
C CYS A 69 7.14 12.25 11.05
N ILE A 70 6.18 12.98 11.63
CA ILE A 70 4.81 13.10 11.09
C ILE A 70 4.83 13.71 9.68
N TRP A 71 5.59 14.77 9.47
CA TRP A 71 5.68 15.45 8.18
C TRP A 71 6.31 14.56 7.10
N LEU A 72 7.40 13.86 7.44
CA LEU A 72 8.07 12.90 6.56
C LEU A 72 7.16 11.73 6.20
N GLN A 73 6.36 11.25 7.16
CA GLN A 73 5.35 10.23 6.89
C GLN A 73 4.26 10.74 5.93
N ALA A 74 3.78 11.97 6.13
CA ALA A 74 2.81 12.59 5.22
C ALA A 74 3.39 12.79 3.82
N LEU A 75 4.66 13.21 3.72
CA LEU A 75 5.40 13.33 2.46
C LEU A 75 5.51 11.96 1.76
N SER A 76 5.82 10.92 2.53
CA SER A 76 5.90 9.54 2.04
C SER A 76 4.56 9.09 1.43
N MET A 77 3.45 9.27 2.15
CA MET A 77 2.11 8.92 1.67
C MET A 77 1.70 9.76 0.46
N SER A 78 2.03 11.05 0.44
CA SER A 78 1.77 11.90 -0.72
C SER A 78 2.59 11.47 -1.94
N GLY A 79 3.85 11.05 -1.76
CA GLY A 79 4.70 10.51 -2.82
C GLY A 79 4.10 9.23 -3.42
N PHE A 80 3.63 8.32 -2.57
CA PHE A 80 2.98 7.09 -3.03
C PHE A 80 1.68 7.38 -3.79
N GLY A 81 0.89 8.36 -3.34
CA GLY A 81 -0.28 8.84 -4.11
C GLY A 81 0.10 9.43 -5.48
N ARG A 82 1.24 10.13 -5.60
CA ARG A 82 1.70 10.62 -6.92
C ARG A 82 2.14 9.49 -7.83
N VAL A 83 2.81 8.46 -7.30
CA VAL A 83 3.14 7.24 -8.06
C VAL A 83 1.86 6.61 -8.61
N GLN A 84 0.86 6.36 -7.76
CA GLN A 84 -0.41 5.78 -8.19
C GLN A 84 -1.12 6.66 -9.23
N LYS A 85 -1.21 7.97 -9.00
CA LYS A 85 -1.79 8.93 -9.94
C LYS A 85 -1.11 8.86 -11.31
N GLN A 86 0.22 8.91 -11.36
CA GLN A 86 0.95 8.96 -12.62
C GLN A 86 0.83 7.64 -13.39
N LEU A 87 0.80 6.50 -12.69
CA LEU A 87 0.53 5.20 -13.32
C LEU A 87 -0.87 5.14 -13.92
N LEU A 88 -1.88 5.72 -13.26
CA LEU A 88 -3.24 5.78 -13.81
C LEU A 88 -3.33 6.74 -15.00
N HIS A 89 -2.63 7.89 -14.94
CA HIS A 89 -2.55 8.83 -16.05
C HIS A 89 -1.95 8.19 -17.30
N ALA A 90 -0.88 7.41 -17.15
CA ALA A 90 -0.29 6.65 -18.26
C ALA A 90 -1.28 5.64 -18.86
N GLY A 91 -2.18 5.08 -18.04
CA GLY A 91 -3.29 4.23 -18.48
C GLY A 91 -4.50 4.98 -19.03
N GLY A 92 -4.39 6.28 -19.31
CA GLY A 92 -5.47 7.12 -19.84
C GLY A 92 -6.51 7.55 -18.81
N VAL A 93 -6.21 7.44 -17.51
CA VAL A 93 -7.15 7.75 -16.42
C VAL A 93 -6.64 8.91 -15.58
N ASP A 94 -7.28 10.06 -15.76
CA ASP A 94 -6.94 11.27 -15.02
C ASP A 94 -7.55 11.29 -13.63
N VAL A 95 -6.70 11.32 -12.61
CA VAL A 95 -7.11 11.33 -11.20
C VAL A 95 -6.48 12.51 -10.47
N SER A 96 -7.28 13.25 -9.70
CA SER A 96 -6.74 14.30 -8.83
C SER A 96 -5.84 13.72 -7.72
N GLN A 97 -4.83 14.48 -7.30
CA GLN A 97 -3.90 14.04 -6.24
C GLN A 97 -4.64 13.69 -4.94
N ARG A 98 -5.68 14.46 -4.58
CA ARG A 98 -6.47 14.23 -3.37
C ARG A 98 -7.19 12.88 -3.39
N LYS A 99 -7.80 12.52 -4.53
CA LYS A 99 -8.47 11.22 -4.72
C LYS A 99 -7.49 10.06 -4.59
N SER A 100 -6.32 10.15 -5.24
CA SER A 100 -5.30 9.10 -5.15
C SER A 100 -4.74 8.94 -3.74
N VAL A 101 -4.37 10.04 -3.08
CA VAL A 101 -3.88 10.01 -1.69
C VAL A 101 -4.94 9.44 -0.75
N ALA A 102 -6.22 9.79 -0.93
CA ALA A 102 -7.30 9.23 -0.13
C ALA A 102 -7.42 7.71 -0.28
N VAL A 103 -7.30 7.19 -1.50
CA VAL A 103 -7.28 5.74 -1.74
C VAL A 103 -6.06 5.10 -1.11
N VAL A 104 -4.86 5.70 -1.24
CA VAL A 104 -3.65 5.21 -0.58
C VAL A 104 -3.85 5.09 0.93
N TYR A 105 -4.30 6.16 1.60
CA TYR A 105 -4.54 6.13 3.04
C TYR A 105 -5.59 5.09 3.45
N GLY A 106 -6.72 5.00 2.73
CA GLY A 106 -7.76 4.01 2.99
C GLY A 106 -7.26 2.57 2.78
N ALA A 107 -6.50 2.33 1.71
CA ALA A 107 -5.89 1.05 1.38
C ALA A 107 -4.84 0.66 2.43
N THR A 108 -3.98 1.59 2.86
CA THR A 108 -3.00 1.36 3.92
C THR A 108 -3.68 1.07 5.25
N ALA A 109 -4.73 1.79 5.62
CA ALA A 109 -5.51 1.52 6.82
C ALA A 109 -6.08 0.09 6.82
N MET A 110 -6.71 -0.34 5.72
CA MET A 110 -7.19 -1.73 5.58
C MET A 110 -6.05 -2.74 5.65
N SER A 111 -4.92 -2.43 5.00
CA SER A 111 -3.72 -3.27 4.95
C SER A 111 -3.19 -3.60 6.35
N VAL A 112 -3.19 -2.61 7.24
CA VAL A 112 -2.57 -2.73 8.55
C VAL A 112 -3.53 -3.18 9.65
N THR A 113 -4.84 -2.96 9.51
CA THR A 113 -5.83 -3.29 10.57
C THR A 113 -6.62 -4.58 10.31
N LEU A 114 -6.76 -5.04 9.07
CA LEU A 114 -7.60 -6.21 8.76
C LEU A 114 -6.78 -7.51 8.71
N PRO A 115 -7.34 -8.66 9.14
CA PRO A 115 -6.78 -9.97 8.84
C PRO A 115 -6.78 -10.15 7.32
N ALA A 116 -5.66 -10.59 6.74
CA ALA A 116 -5.42 -10.56 5.30
C ALA A 116 -5.57 -9.15 4.67
N GLY A 117 -5.23 -8.10 5.42
CA GLY A 117 -5.40 -6.71 5.02
C GLY A 117 -4.77 -6.37 3.66
N GLN A 118 -3.68 -7.01 3.27
CA GLN A 118 -3.07 -6.83 1.94
C GLN A 118 -4.05 -7.17 0.80
N VAL A 119 -4.86 -8.22 0.98
CA VAL A 119 -5.88 -8.64 -0.01
C VAL A 119 -7.00 -7.60 -0.07
N PHE A 120 -7.51 -7.19 1.09
CA PHE A 120 -8.58 -6.17 1.18
C PHE A 120 -8.14 -4.80 0.63
N SER A 121 -6.92 -4.38 0.95
CA SER A 121 -6.29 -3.15 0.46
C SER A 121 -6.13 -3.16 -1.06
N THR A 122 -5.65 -4.28 -1.62
CA THR A 122 -5.50 -4.45 -3.07
C THR A 122 -6.86 -4.45 -3.77
N ALA A 123 -7.84 -5.18 -3.23
CA ALA A 123 -9.20 -5.21 -3.76
C ALA A 123 -9.90 -3.85 -3.67
N PHE A 124 -9.71 -3.11 -2.58
CA PHE A 124 -10.22 -1.76 -2.41
C PHE A 124 -9.61 -0.80 -3.44
N THR A 125 -8.28 -0.82 -3.58
CA THR A 125 -7.56 -0.02 -4.58
C THR A 125 -8.05 -0.35 -5.99
N TYR A 126 -8.16 -1.63 -6.34
CA TYR A 126 -8.71 -2.09 -7.61
C TYR A 126 -10.13 -1.55 -7.87
N ARG A 127 -11.03 -1.66 -6.89
CA ARG A 127 -12.41 -1.18 -7.03
C ARG A 127 -12.46 0.34 -7.23
N GLN A 128 -11.63 1.10 -6.51
CA GLN A 128 -11.61 2.56 -6.65
C GLN A 128 -11.01 3.00 -7.97
N THR A 129 -9.94 2.36 -8.44
CA THR A 129 -9.36 2.68 -9.76
C THR A 129 -10.33 2.35 -10.89
N ARG A 130 -11.04 1.22 -10.80
CA ARG A 130 -12.13 0.86 -11.74
C ARG A 130 -13.26 1.89 -11.75
N ARG A 131 -13.63 2.43 -10.58
CA ARG A 131 -14.65 3.48 -10.45
C ARG A 131 -14.24 4.80 -11.11
N TRP A 132 -12.95 5.06 -11.25
CA TRP A 132 -12.45 6.24 -11.97
C TRP A 132 -12.38 6.04 -13.50
N GLY A 133 -12.87 4.90 -14.01
CA GLY A 133 -12.87 4.60 -15.44
C GLY A 133 -11.67 3.78 -15.93
N ALA A 134 -10.75 3.38 -15.05
CA ALA A 134 -9.65 2.50 -15.44
C ALA A 134 -10.20 1.16 -15.93
N SER A 135 -9.73 0.67 -17.08
CA SER A 135 -10.08 -0.67 -17.57
C SER A 135 -9.61 -1.76 -16.57
N PRO A 136 -10.18 -2.99 -16.60
CA PRO A 136 -9.71 -4.07 -15.73
C PRO A 136 -8.21 -4.33 -15.86
N ILE A 137 -7.70 -4.13 -17.07
CA ILE A 137 -6.30 -4.36 -17.45
C ILE A 137 -5.42 -3.24 -16.90
N VAL A 138 -5.80 -1.97 -17.09
CA VAL A 138 -5.08 -0.81 -16.54
C VAL A 138 -5.01 -0.88 -15.01
N ALA A 139 -6.12 -1.21 -14.35
CA ALA A 139 -6.16 -1.34 -12.88
C ALA A 139 -5.26 -2.48 -12.39
N SER A 140 -5.24 -3.62 -13.08
CA SER A 140 -4.39 -4.76 -12.73
C SER A 140 -2.91 -4.44 -12.96
N TRP A 141 -2.59 -3.82 -14.08
CA TRP A 141 -1.24 -3.38 -14.42
C TRP A 141 -0.70 -2.37 -13.40
N GLN A 142 -1.49 -1.36 -13.02
CA GLN A 142 -1.10 -0.36 -12.03
C GLN A 142 -0.72 -1.02 -10.70
N LEU A 143 -1.51 -2.01 -10.24
CA LEU A 143 -1.22 -2.73 -9.00
C LEU A 143 0.09 -3.52 -9.09
N VAL A 144 0.30 -4.24 -10.20
CA VAL A 144 1.53 -5.00 -10.45
C VAL A 144 2.75 -4.08 -10.50
N ILE A 145 2.69 -3.00 -11.27
CA ILE A 145 3.79 -2.03 -11.40
C ILE A 145 4.05 -1.33 -10.06
N SER A 146 3.02 -0.98 -9.30
CA SER A 146 3.19 -0.41 -7.95
C SER A 146 3.92 -1.40 -7.02
N GLY A 147 3.62 -2.70 -7.13
CA GLY A 147 4.34 -3.76 -6.42
C GLY A 147 5.80 -3.89 -6.85
N VAL A 148 6.08 -3.84 -8.16
CA VAL A 148 7.46 -3.86 -8.69
C VAL A 148 8.24 -2.64 -8.20
N ILE A 149 7.66 -1.45 -8.26
CA ILE A 149 8.27 -0.20 -7.77
C ILE A 149 8.55 -0.30 -6.26
N ALA A 150 7.62 -0.87 -5.50
CA ALA A 150 7.78 -1.07 -4.06
C ALA A 150 8.97 -1.99 -3.75
N THR A 151 9.07 -3.13 -4.45
CA THR A 151 10.16 -4.09 -4.28
C THR A 151 11.49 -3.53 -4.77
N ALA A 152 11.52 -2.85 -5.91
CA ALA A 152 12.72 -2.20 -6.43
C ALA A 152 13.22 -1.11 -5.50
N GLY A 153 12.33 -0.28 -4.96
CA GLY A 153 12.67 0.74 -3.97
C GLY A 153 13.25 0.14 -2.69
N LEU A 154 12.71 -0.99 -2.23
CA LEU A 154 13.23 -1.71 -1.07
C LEU A 154 14.62 -2.32 -1.34
N ALA A 155 14.81 -2.90 -2.53
CA ALA A 155 16.11 -3.41 -2.96
C ALA A 155 17.16 -2.29 -3.04
N LEU A 156 16.80 -1.13 -3.61
CA LEU A 156 17.68 0.04 -3.68
C LEU A 156 18.13 0.50 -2.29
N LEU A 157 17.22 0.56 -1.31
CA LEU A 157 17.56 0.92 0.07
C LEU A 157 18.45 -0.12 0.74
N GLY A 158 18.18 -1.42 0.56
CA GLY A 158 19.01 -2.49 1.12
C GLY A 158 20.42 -2.50 0.56
N VAL A 159 20.53 -2.35 -0.76
CA VAL A 159 21.80 -2.25 -1.49
C VAL A 159 22.56 -0.98 -1.10
N GLY A 160 21.88 0.16 -1.01
CA GLY A 160 22.47 1.43 -0.56
C GLY A 160 22.95 1.36 0.90
N GLY A 161 22.17 0.75 1.78
CA GLY A 161 22.57 0.48 3.16
C GLY A 161 23.83 -0.39 3.22
N ALA A 162 23.86 -1.49 2.47
CA ALA A 162 25.02 -2.39 2.42
C ALA A 162 26.29 -1.71 1.86
N LEU A 163 26.15 -0.86 0.85
CA LEU A 163 27.25 -0.05 0.30
C LEU A 163 27.84 0.90 1.35
N LEU A 164 26.98 1.57 2.13
CA LEU A 164 27.38 2.52 3.16
C LEU A 164 28.04 1.86 4.39
N VAL A 165 27.87 0.55 4.59
CA VAL A 165 28.61 -0.19 5.64
C VAL A 165 30.11 -0.21 5.32
N GLY A 166 30.51 -0.08 4.04
CA GLY A 166 31.71 0.64 3.57
C GLY A 166 33.11 0.21 4.02
N ASN A 167 33.29 -0.71 4.97
CA ASN A 167 34.64 -1.06 5.46
C ASN A 167 34.77 -2.46 6.12
N GLN A 168 33.72 -3.28 6.13
CA GLN A 168 33.75 -4.66 6.66
C GLN A 168 33.23 -5.70 5.66
N VAL A 169 33.10 -5.29 4.40
CA VAL A 169 32.26 -5.95 3.41
C VAL A 169 33.09 -6.05 2.13
N GLY A 170 33.73 -7.21 1.91
CA GLY A 170 34.75 -7.39 0.86
C GLY A 170 34.31 -6.99 -0.56
N PRO A 171 35.26 -6.78 -1.49
CA PRO A 171 35.03 -6.21 -2.84
C PRO A 171 33.92 -6.90 -3.62
N PHE A 172 33.71 -8.20 -3.39
CA PHE A 172 32.62 -8.99 -3.96
C PHE A 172 31.21 -8.44 -3.63
N LYS A 173 30.98 -7.97 -2.41
CA LYS A 173 29.67 -7.46 -1.97
C LYS A 173 29.39 -6.05 -2.53
N LEU A 174 30.45 -5.26 -2.72
CA LEU A 174 30.41 -3.99 -3.45
C LEU A 174 30.06 -4.22 -4.94
N ILE A 175 30.71 -5.18 -5.59
CA ILE A 175 30.39 -5.58 -6.97
C ILE A 175 28.95 -6.10 -7.06
N LEU A 176 28.51 -6.95 -6.14
CA LEU A 176 27.15 -7.49 -6.10
C LEU A 176 26.10 -6.38 -5.94
N SER A 177 26.36 -5.39 -5.09
CA SER A 177 25.48 -4.26 -4.85
C SER A 177 25.37 -3.36 -6.09
N LEU A 178 26.49 -3.02 -6.75
CA LEU A 178 26.50 -2.28 -8.01
C LEU A 178 25.85 -3.06 -9.14
N ALA A 179 26.08 -4.38 -9.21
CA ALA A 179 25.43 -5.26 -10.17
C ALA A 179 23.92 -5.36 -9.93
N ALA A 180 23.45 -5.32 -8.69
CA ALA A 180 22.02 -5.29 -8.36
C ALA A 180 21.37 -3.96 -8.78
N VAL A 181 22.00 -2.82 -8.53
CA VAL A 181 21.53 -1.51 -9.04
C VAL A 181 21.50 -1.52 -10.58
N ALA A 182 22.59 -1.97 -11.21
CA ALA A 182 22.68 -2.07 -12.66
C ALA A 182 21.63 -3.02 -13.23
N ALA A 183 21.34 -4.15 -12.57
CA ALA A 183 20.30 -5.10 -12.96
C ALA A 183 18.90 -4.51 -12.84
N LEU A 184 18.61 -3.71 -11.80
CA LEU A 184 17.33 -3.00 -11.66
C LEU A 184 17.15 -1.96 -12.76
N ILE A 185 18.18 -1.17 -13.05
CA ILE A 185 18.17 -0.17 -14.14
C ILE A 185 18.03 -0.89 -15.49
N TRP A 186 18.76 -1.99 -15.68
CA TRP A 186 18.71 -2.79 -16.90
C TRP A 186 17.34 -3.45 -17.08
N ALA A 187 16.74 -4.02 -16.04
CA ALA A 187 15.41 -4.62 -16.09
C ALA A 187 14.35 -3.56 -16.44
N GLY A 188 14.38 -2.38 -15.81
CA GLY A 188 13.49 -1.27 -16.14
C GLY A 188 13.65 -0.81 -17.59
N ASN A 189 14.89 -0.67 -18.06
CA ASN A 189 15.19 -0.29 -19.44
C ASN A 189 14.82 -1.40 -20.46
N TYR A 190 15.03 -2.66 -20.12
CA TYR A 190 14.72 -3.81 -20.97
C TYR A 190 13.22 -3.97 -21.15
N ILE A 191 12.45 -3.87 -20.07
CA ILE A 191 10.97 -3.88 -20.10
C ILE A 191 10.44 -2.71 -20.95
N SER A 192 11.06 -1.54 -20.82
CA SER A 192 10.66 -0.34 -21.59
C SER A 192 11.07 -0.39 -23.07
N ARG A 193 12.07 -1.18 -23.45
CA ARG A 193 12.62 -1.25 -24.83
C ARG A 193 12.15 -2.48 -25.61
N ASN A 194 11.63 -3.52 -24.95
CA ASN A 194 11.15 -4.75 -25.57
C ASN A 194 9.70 -5.07 -25.14
N PRO A 195 8.69 -4.41 -25.75
CA PRO A 195 7.27 -4.67 -25.46
C PRO A 195 6.91 -6.16 -25.61
N GLY A 196 7.40 -6.82 -26.66
CA GLY A 196 7.16 -8.25 -26.93
C GLY A 196 7.85 -9.24 -25.98
N SER A 197 8.66 -8.80 -25.01
CA SER A 197 9.23 -9.69 -24.00
C SER A 197 8.18 -10.12 -22.96
N LEU A 198 7.28 -9.20 -22.59
CA LEU A 198 6.13 -9.47 -21.73
C LEU A 198 5.20 -10.49 -22.37
N GLU A 199 4.98 -10.40 -23.69
CA GLU A 199 4.19 -11.37 -24.44
C GLU A 199 4.76 -12.79 -24.29
N LYS A 200 6.06 -12.96 -24.52
CA LYS A 200 6.72 -14.28 -24.45
C LYS A 200 6.65 -14.87 -23.05
N VAL A 201 6.82 -14.05 -22.01
CA VAL A 201 6.71 -14.49 -20.62
C VAL A 201 5.27 -14.85 -20.28
N LEU A 202 4.30 -14.03 -20.69
CA LEU A 202 2.88 -14.26 -20.46
C LEU A 202 2.41 -15.56 -21.14
N ARG A 203 2.77 -15.76 -22.41
CA ARG A 203 2.48 -17.00 -23.17
C ARG A 203 3.10 -18.24 -22.50
N ARG A 204 4.35 -18.14 -22.01
CA ARG A 204 5.00 -19.24 -21.26
C ARG A 204 4.30 -19.55 -19.95
N LEU A 205 3.94 -18.53 -19.17
CA LEU A 205 3.23 -18.72 -17.89
C LEU A 205 1.83 -19.29 -18.11
N LEU A 206 1.08 -18.80 -19.10
CA LEU A 206 -0.23 -19.35 -19.48
C LEU A 206 -0.12 -20.80 -19.94
N ALA A 207 0.87 -21.14 -20.77
CA ALA A 207 1.11 -22.52 -21.16
C ALA A 207 1.44 -23.42 -19.95
N LEU A 208 2.21 -22.91 -18.98
CA LEU A 208 2.57 -23.64 -17.76
C LEU A 208 1.36 -23.83 -16.83
N VAL A 209 0.55 -22.80 -16.64
CA VAL A 209 -0.70 -22.85 -15.87
C VAL A 209 -1.72 -23.77 -16.55
N ASN A 210 -1.87 -23.69 -17.87
CA ASN A 210 -2.75 -24.57 -18.64
C ASN A 210 -2.28 -26.02 -18.56
N ARG A 211 -0.96 -26.28 -18.60
CA ARG A 211 -0.37 -27.60 -18.37
C ARG A 211 -0.70 -28.15 -16.97
N VAL A 212 -0.54 -27.33 -15.93
CA VAL A 212 -0.88 -27.72 -14.54
C VAL A 212 -2.38 -27.94 -14.37
N ARG A 213 -3.23 -27.12 -15.02
CA ARG A 213 -4.69 -27.24 -14.99
C ARG A 213 -5.26 -28.25 -15.99
N LYS A 214 -4.42 -29.02 -16.69
CA LYS A 214 -4.79 -29.99 -17.74
C LYS A 214 -5.73 -29.41 -18.81
N ARG A 215 -5.50 -28.16 -19.19
CA ARG A 215 -6.23 -27.48 -20.28
C ARG A 215 -5.35 -27.37 -21.54
N PRO A 216 -5.95 -27.24 -22.74
CA PRO A 216 -5.20 -27.03 -23.98
C PRO A 216 -4.25 -25.82 -23.86
N ALA A 217 -3.06 -25.92 -24.46
CA ALA A 217 -2.04 -24.87 -24.38
C ALA A 217 -2.53 -23.51 -24.88
N ASP A 218 -3.45 -23.53 -25.86
CA ASP A 218 -4.00 -22.34 -26.51
C ASP A 218 -5.19 -21.71 -25.77
N HIS A 219 -5.66 -22.35 -24.68
CA HIS A 219 -6.84 -21.90 -23.96
C HIS A 219 -6.58 -20.54 -23.28
N GLY A 220 -7.28 -19.50 -23.73
CA GLY A 220 -7.14 -18.13 -23.23
C GLY A 220 -6.05 -17.30 -23.89
N MET A 221 -5.32 -17.83 -24.88
CA MET A 221 -4.23 -17.12 -25.57
C MET A 221 -4.71 -15.91 -26.39
N ALA A 222 -5.88 -16.00 -27.04
CA ALA A 222 -6.49 -14.88 -27.76
C ALA A 222 -6.87 -13.72 -26.82
N LYS A 223 -7.43 -14.04 -25.66
CA LYS A 223 -7.76 -13.05 -24.62
C LYS A 223 -6.51 -12.46 -23.98
N ALA A 224 -5.45 -13.25 -23.82
CA ALA A 224 -4.14 -12.77 -23.37
C ALA A 224 -3.49 -11.83 -24.39
N ALA A 225 -3.62 -12.10 -25.69
CA ALA A 225 -3.14 -11.22 -26.76
C ALA A 225 -3.93 -9.90 -26.81
N GLU A 226 -5.25 -9.94 -26.62
CA GLU A 226 -6.09 -8.74 -26.51
C GLU A 226 -5.73 -7.90 -25.27
N ILE A 227 -5.51 -8.55 -24.13
CA ILE A 227 -5.01 -7.90 -22.90
C ILE A 227 -3.66 -7.25 -23.14
N LEU A 228 -2.77 -7.94 -23.87
CA LEU A 228 -1.44 -7.44 -24.17
C LEU A 228 -1.48 -6.27 -25.14
N ALA A 229 -2.34 -6.31 -26.17
CA ALA A 229 -2.53 -5.18 -27.09
C ALA A 229 -3.06 -3.94 -26.36
N GLN A 230 -3.95 -4.13 -25.37
CA GLN A 230 -4.37 -3.02 -24.50
C GLN A 230 -3.25 -2.54 -23.56
N LEU A 231 -2.37 -3.42 -23.07
CA LEU A 231 -1.19 -3.03 -22.29
C LEU A 231 -0.16 -2.28 -23.13
N GLU A 232 0.04 -2.67 -24.39
CA GLU A 232 0.92 -1.99 -25.34
C GLU A 232 0.37 -0.61 -25.73
N SER A 233 -0.94 -0.39 -25.62
CA SER A 233 -1.54 0.94 -25.76
C SER A 233 -1.31 1.85 -24.54
N VAL A 234 -0.88 1.29 -23.40
CA VAL A 234 -0.48 2.04 -22.19
C VAL A 234 0.99 2.43 -22.33
N ASP A 235 1.24 3.51 -23.06
CA ASP A 235 2.58 4.01 -23.28
C ASP A 235 2.99 4.88 -22.08
N LEU A 236 3.77 4.32 -21.16
CA LEU A 236 4.48 5.14 -20.15
C LEU A 236 5.51 5.98 -20.90
N GLY A 237 5.15 7.20 -21.26
CA GLY A 237 6.09 8.16 -21.81
C GLY A 237 7.35 8.23 -20.94
N LYS A 238 8.53 8.28 -21.56
CA LYS A 238 9.83 8.29 -20.83
C LYS A 238 9.87 9.33 -19.69
N ARG A 239 9.17 10.45 -19.87
CA ARG A 239 9.02 11.52 -18.87
C ARG A 239 8.16 11.09 -17.68
N ASP A 240 7.05 10.40 -17.91
CA ASP A 240 6.17 9.88 -16.86
C ASP A 240 6.84 8.78 -16.04
N GLY A 241 7.63 7.93 -16.71
CA GLY A 241 8.48 6.94 -16.04
C GLY A 241 9.50 7.59 -15.09
N VAL A 242 10.14 8.69 -15.51
CA VAL A 242 11.07 9.45 -14.64
C VAL A 242 10.33 10.07 -13.45
N TRP A 243 9.14 10.63 -13.66
CA TRP A 243 8.33 11.17 -12.57
C TRP A 243 7.89 10.10 -11.57
N VAL A 244 7.43 8.95 -12.06
CA VAL A 244 7.08 7.78 -11.22
C VAL A 244 8.29 7.35 -10.40
N ALA A 245 9.46 7.20 -11.02
CA ALA A 245 10.69 6.84 -10.32
C ALA A 245 11.08 7.89 -9.27
N GLY A 246 11.01 9.18 -9.60
CA GLY A 246 11.28 10.27 -8.67
C GLY A 246 10.36 10.24 -7.45
N TRP A 247 9.05 10.08 -7.65
CA TRP A 247 8.10 9.99 -6.54
C TRP A 247 8.23 8.71 -5.73
N ALA A 248 8.62 7.60 -6.34
CA ALA A 248 8.92 6.36 -5.64
C ALA A 248 10.15 6.51 -4.74
N VAL A 249 11.19 7.19 -5.22
CA VAL A 249 12.38 7.54 -4.44
C VAL A 249 11.98 8.44 -3.27
N VAL A 250 11.23 9.53 -3.53
CA VAL A 250 10.74 10.43 -2.46
C VAL A 250 9.95 9.66 -1.41
N HIS A 251 9.02 8.80 -1.82
CA HIS A 251 8.25 7.96 -0.89
C HIS A 251 9.16 7.11 0.01
N ARG A 252 10.14 6.42 -0.59
CA ARG A 252 11.02 5.50 0.12
C ARG A 252 12.00 6.21 1.06
N PHE A 253 12.64 7.28 0.59
CA PHE A 253 13.56 8.05 1.42
C PHE A 253 12.84 8.82 2.52
N ALA A 254 11.64 9.35 2.27
CA ALA A 254 10.84 9.99 3.32
C ALA A 254 10.43 9.00 4.42
N ASP A 255 10.13 7.74 4.08
CA ASP A 255 9.80 6.69 5.04
C ASP A 255 11.02 6.26 5.89
N VAL A 256 12.22 6.16 5.26
CA VAL A 256 13.47 5.94 6.01
C VAL A 256 13.81 7.14 6.89
N ALA A 257 13.66 8.37 6.37
CA ALA A 257 13.90 9.58 7.12
C ALA A 257 12.92 9.71 8.30
N CYS A 258 11.67 9.25 8.15
CA CYS A 258 10.70 9.15 9.23
C CYS A 258 11.21 8.26 10.37
N LEU A 259 11.82 7.11 10.06
CA LEU A 259 12.49 6.26 11.05
C LEU A 259 13.71 6.94 11.69
N GLY A 260 14.52 7.66 10.89
CA GLY A 260 15.65 8.44 11.39
C GLY A 260 15.21 9.55 12.35
N ALA A 261 14.17 10.30 11.99
CA ALA A 261 13.58 11.33 12.84
C ALA A 261 13.01 10.73 14.15
N ALA A 262 12.44 9.52 14.10
CA ALA A 262 12.02 8.82 15.30
C ALA A 262 13.19 8.46 16.23
N CYS A 263 14.37 8.14 15.68
CA CYS A 263 15.59 7.95 16.46
C CYS A 263 16.05 9.26 17.12
N TYR A 264 16.11 10.36 16.36
CA TYR A 264 16.48 11.67 16.91
C TYR A 264 15.47 12.19 17.95
N ALA A 265 14.17 11.87 17.80
CA ALA A 265 13.14 12.23 18.76
C ALA A 265 13.41 11.68 20.17
N VAL A 266 14.06 10.52 20.26
CA VAL A 266 14.42 9.86 21.53
C VAL A 266 15.89 10.10 21.94
N GLY A 267 16.57 11.06 21.29
CA GLY A 267 17.96 11.42 21.57
C GLY A 267 18.97 10.37 21.09
N ALA A 268 18.62 9.57 20.09
CA ALA A 268 19.51 8.59 19.49
C ALA A 268 20.12 9.09 18.18
N GLU A 269 21.36 8.69 17.91
CA GLU A 269 22.10 9.07 16.70
C GLU A 269 22.41 7.81 15.87
N PRO A 270 21.50 7.39 14.98
CA PRO A 270 21.66 6.14 14.23
C PRO A 270 22.71 6.28 13.13
N LYS A 271 23.55 5.26 12.97
CA LYS A 271 24.38 5.12 11.77
C LYS A 271 23.47 4.92 10.55
N LEU A 272 23.64 5.75 9.52
CA LEU A 272 22.81 5.74 8.31
C LEU A 272 22.74 4.37 7.61
N ALA A 273 23.88 3.66 7.52
CA ALA A 273 23.95 2.33 6.92
C ALA A 273 23.06 1.32 7.68
N GLY A 274 23.14 1.32 9.00
CA GLY A 274 22.33 0.49 9.87
C GLY A 274 20.84 0.81 9.82
N LEU A 275 20.50 2.10 9.75
CA LEU A 275 19.14 2.59 9.61
C LEU A 275 18.48 2.07 8.32
N LEU A 276 19.19 2.15 7.19
CA LEU A 276 18.72 1.67 5.89
C LEU A 276 18.50 0.16 5.88
N ILE A 277 19.43 -0.60 6.48
CA ILE A 277 19.33 -2.07 6.57
C ILE A 277 18.17 -2.46 7.49
N ALA A 278 18.05 -1.84 8.67
CA ALA A 278 16.98 -2.11 9.63
C ALA A 278 15.60 -1.83 9.02
N PHE A 279 15.45 -0.68 8.37
CA PHE A 279 14.23 -0.33 7.65
C PHE A 279 13.90 -1.34 6.55
N THR A 280 14.91 -1.70 5.76
CA THR A 280 14.74 -2.63 4.64
C THR A 280 14.30 -4.01 5.12
N ALA A 281 14.98 -4.55 6.14
CA ALA A 281 14.63 -5.81 6.76
C ALA A 281 13.23 -5.77 7.39
N GLY A 282 12.90 -4.69 8.11
CA GLY A 282 11.58 -4.49 8.71
C GLY A 282 10.45 -4.49 7.67
N LYS A 283 10.59 -3.73 6.57
CA LYS A 283 9.60 -3.72 5.48
C LYS A 283 9.51 -5.05 4.74
N ALA A 284 10.63 -5.77 4.56
CA ALA A 284 10.64 -7.09 3.93
C ALA A 284 9.84 -8.11 4.76
N VAL A 285 10.10 -8.17 6.06
CA VAL A 285 9.36 -9.04 7.00
C VAL A 285 7.88 -8.66 7.06
N GLY A 286 7.57 -7.37 7.01
CA GLY A 286 6.19 -6.87 7.01
C GLY A 286 5.38 -7.20 5.74
N SER A 287 6.04 -7.67 4.68
CA SER A 287 5.37 -8.09 3.44
C SER A 287 4.81 -9.52 3.49
N ILE A 288 5.09 -10.28 4.55
CA ILE A 288 4.64 -11.65 4.71
C ILE A 288 3.10 -11.68 4.91
N PRO A 289 2.31 -12.34 4.03
CA PRO A 289 0.84 -12.21 3.96
C PRO A 289 0.04 -12.63 5.21
N PHE A 290 0.65 -13.28 6.20
CA PHE A 290 -0.05 -13.92 7.32
C PHE A 290 0.17 -13.24 8.69
N ALA A 291 0.97 -12.19 8.76
CA ALA A 291 1.13 -11.42 9.99
C ALA A 291 0.29 -10.13 9.91
N PRO A 292 -0.91 -10.05 10.53
CA PRO A 292 -1.69 -8.81 10.56
C PRO A 292 -0.84 -7.68 11.16
N GLY A 293 -0.64 -6.62 10.39
CA GLY A 293 0.18 -5.46 10.74
C GLY A 293 1.69 -5.73 10.92
N GLY A 294 2.17 -6.94 10.63
CA GLY A 294 3.56 -7.36 10.81
C GLY A 294 4.09 -7.21 12.24
N ILE A 295 3.23 -6.96 13.23
CA ILE A 295 3.56 -6.32 14.51
C ILE A 295 4.75 -7.00 15.18
N VAL A 296 4.60 -8.25 15.60
CA VAL A 296 5.65 -8.97 16.35
C VAL A 296 6.98 -9.08 15.58
N TYR A 297 6.92 -9.45 14.30
CA TYR A 297 8.14 -9.74 13.53
C TYR A 297 8.84 -8.47 13.06
N VAL A 298 8.08 -7.44 12.68
CA VAL A 298 8.64 -6.18 12.19
C VAL A 298 9.21 -5.37 13.36
N ASP A 299 8.60 -5.41 14.55
CA ASP A 299 9.15 -4.73 15.73
C ASP A 299 10.45 -5.36 16.19
N ALA A 300 10.48 -6.70 16.29
CA ALA A 300 11.72 -7.41 16.62
C ALA A 300 12.82 -7.13 15.59
N THR A 301 12.49 -7.11 14.29
CA THR A 301 13.45 -6.85 13.21
C THR A 301 13.95 -5.41 13.23
N LEU A 302 13.07 -4.43 13.45
CA LEU A 302 13.46 -3.02 13.56
C LEU A 302 14.33 -2.78 14.78
N ILE A 303 13.94 -3.29 15.96
CA ILE A 303 14.71 -3.14 17.20
C ILE A 303 16.09 -3.81 17.05
N TYR A 304 16.13 -5.04 16.52
CA TYR A 304 17.38 -5.74 16.27
C TYR A 304 18.26 -4.99 15.26
N GLY A 305 17.68 -4.53 14.15
CA GLY A 305 18.41 -3.78 13.13
C GLY A 305 18.94 -2.44 13.64
N LEU A 306 18.17 -1.72 14.44
CA LEU A 306 18.60 -0.46 15.06
C LEU A 306 19.71 -0.69 16.09
N THR A 307 19.62 -1.77 16.87
CA THR A 307 20.63 -2.12 17.87
C THR A 307 21.93 -2.61 17.20
N ALA A 308 21.83 -3.67 16.41
CA ALA A 308 22.98 -4.36 15.81
C ALA A 308 23.57 -3.59 14.62
N GLY A 309 22.72 -2.99 13.79
CA GLY A 309 23.15 -2.28 12.58
C GLY A 309 23.39 -0.79 12.82
N ALA A 310 22.44 -0.10 13.44
CA ALA A 310 22.54 1.36 13.63
C ALA A 310 23.29 1.76 14.90
N GLY A 311 23.62 0.81 15.79
CA GLY A 311 24.45 1.01 16.97
C GLY A 311 23.70 1.62 18.16
N LEU A 312 22.37 1.56 18.17
CA LEU A 312 21.57 2.14 19.24
C LEU A 312 21.60 1.24 20.50
N PRO A 313 21.66 1.82 21.71
CA PRO A 313 21.28 1.12 22.93
C PRO A 313 19.88 0.50 22.81
N ALA A 314 19.67 -0.69 23.37
CA ALA A 314 18.42 -1.43 23.24
C ALA A 314 17.18 -0.60 23.66
N ALA A 315 17.29 0.17 24.75
CA ALA A 315 16.23 1.06 25.21
C ALA A 315 15.87 2.14 24.17
N GLN A 316 16.87 2.78 23.55
CA GLN A 316 16.67 3.78 22.50
C GLN A 316 16.12 3.15 21.21
N ALA A 317 16.59 1.95 20.84
CA ALA A 317 16.06 1.22 19.68
C ALA A 317 14.58 0.88 19.84
N VAL A 318 14.17 0.42 21.03
CA VAL A 318 12.76 0.17 21.38
C VAL A 318 11.94 1.45 21.31
N ALA A 319 12.41 2.53 21.93
CA ALA A 319 11.71 3.81 21.94
C ALA A 319 11.57 4.41 20.52
N ALA A 320 12.63 4.37 19.71
CA ALA A 320 12.62 4.84 18.32
C ALA A 320 11.67 4.01 17.44
N ALA A 321 11.71 2.68 17.56
CA ALA A 321 10.79 1.80 16.84
C ALA A 321 9.33 2.09 17.23
N PHE A 322 9.06 2.33 18.52
CA PHE A 322 7.74 2.70 19.01
C PHE A 322 7.25 4.04 18.43
N VAL A 323 8.07 5.10 18.48
CA VAL A 323 7.72 6.41 17.90
C VAL A 323 7.44 6.27 16.40
N TYR A 324 8.31 5.57 15.68
CA TYR A 324 8.13 5.31 14.26
C TYR A 324 6.84 4.55 13.97
N ARG A 325 6.48 3.53 14.75
CA ARG A 325 5.21 2.79 14.60
C ARG A 325 4.00 3.66 14.92
N MET A 326 4.08 4.48 15.96
CA MET A 326 2.98 5.39 16.32
C MET A 326 2.64 6.32 15.16
N VAL A 327 3.65 6.80 14.43
CA VAL A 327 3.48 7.68 13.27
C VAL A 327 3.17 6.90 11.99
N SER A 328 4.01 5.93 11.60
CA SER A 328 3.93 5.25 10.30
C SER A 328 2.80 4.23 10.20
N PHE A 329 2.39 3.65 11.33
CA PHE A 329 1.40 2.59 11.38
C PHE A 329 0.09 3.10 12.00
N ILE A 330 0.12 3.56 13.25
CA ILE A 330 -1.10 3.89 14.00
C ILE A 330 -1.75 5.17 13.46
N LEU A 331 -0.99 6.27 13.37
CA LEU A 331 -1.51 7.54 12.87
C LEU A 331 -2.01 7.42 11.42
N VAL A 332 -1.26 6.72 10.56
CA VAL A 332 -1.69 6.48 9.18
C VAL A 332 -2.98 5.65 9.12
N ALA A 333 -3.13 4.63 9.97
CA ALA A 333 -4.36 3.85 10.07
C ALA A 333 -5.55 4.71 10.51
N ILE A 334 -5.38 5.54 11.55
CA ILE A 334 -6.41 6.47 12.03
C ILE A 334 -6.83 7.41 10.91
N VAL A 335 -5.87 8.12 10.31
CA VAL A 335 -6.13 9.06 9.21
C VAL A 335 -6.80 8.36 8.05
N GLY A 336 -6.35 7.16 7.67
CA GLY A 336 -6.96 6.41 6.57
C GLY A 336 -8.37 5.93 6.84
N TRP A 337 -8.69 5.50 8.06
CA TRP A 337 -10.06 5.16 8.44
C TRP A 337 -10.98 6.38 8.52
N ILE A 338 -10.48 7.53 8.97
CA ILE A 338 -11.20 8.82 8.93
C ILE A 338 -11.51 9.16 7.46
N VAL A 339 -10.49 9.21 6.61
CA VAL A 339 -10.63 9.47 5.18
C VAL A 339 -11.63 8.50 4.55
N PHE A 340 -11.55 7.22 4.88
CA PHE A 340 -12.46 6.21 4.38
C PHE A 340 -13.91 6.44 4.82
N ALA A 341 -14.12 6.79 6.09
CA ALA A 341 -15.44 7.04 6.63
C ALA A 341 -16.12 8.27 6.00
N PHE A 342 -15.37 9.29 5.60
CA PHE A 342 -15.90 10.53 5.02
C PHE A 342 -16.00 10.53 3.50
N LEU A 343 -15.03 9.92 2.79
CA LEU A 343 -14.95 10.02 1.32
C LEU A 343 -15.48 8.80 0.56
N PHE A 344 -15.50 7.62 1.17
CA PHE A 344 -15.87 6.37 0.47
C PHE A 344 -17.18 5.75 0.97
N ARG A 345 -17.84 6.37 1.96
CA ARG A 345 -19.07 5.85 2.57
C ARG A 345 -20.34 6.51 2.03
N THR A 346 -20.25 7.72 1.50
CA THR A 346 -21.37 8.41 0.84
C THR A 346 -21.44 7.92 -0.61
N PRO A 347 -22.55 7.30 -1.04
CA PRO A 347 -22.77 7.05 -2.45
C PRO A 347 -22.70 8.38 -3.17
N SER A 348 -21.71 8.55 -4.05
CA SER A 348 -21.61 9.78 -4.84
C SER A 348 -22.80 9.84 -5.81
N ALA A 349 -23.31 11.03 -6.14
CA ALA A 349 -24.44 11.17 -7.06
C ALA A 349 -24.16 10.52 -8.43
N ASP A 350 -22.88 10.49 -8.83
CA ASP A 350 -22.39 9.78 -10.01
C ASP A 350 -22.59 8.25 -9.91
N GLU A 351 -22.56 7.69 -8.70
CA GLU A 351 -22.74 6.26 -8.41
C GLU A 351 -24.17 5.80 -8.68
N VAL A 352 -25.17 6.65 -8.38
CA VAL A 352 -26.58 6.39 -8.69
C VAL A 352 -26.87 6.57 -10.18
N ALA A 353 -26.19 7.51 -10.84
CA ALA A 353 -26.33 7.73 -12.28
C ALA A 353 -25.72 6.57 -13.10
N TYR A 354 -24.55 6.09 -12.71
CA TYR A 354 -23.87 4.98 -13.38
C TYR A 354 -24.60 3.65 -13.18
N GLU A 355 -25.15 3.42 -11.98
CA GLU A 355 -25.95 2.21 -11.68
C GLU A 355 -27.27 2.21 -12.49
N LYS A 356 -27.91 3.38 -12.64
CA LYS A 356 -29.05 3.55 -13.55
C LYS A 356 -28.70 3.28 -15.02
N GLU A 357 -27.57 3.78 -15.51
CA GLU A 357 -27.15 3.57 -16.90
C GLU A 357 -26.81 2.09 -17.17
N PHE A 358 -26.21 1.41 -16.19
CA PHE A 358 -25.88 -0.01 -16.26
C PHE A 358 -27.12 -0.90 -16.19
N GLU A 359 -28.12 -0.56 -15.37
CA GLU A 359 -29.41 -1.25 -15.34
C GLU A 359 -30.18 -1.07 -16.66
N THR A 360 -30.17 0.15 -17.21
CA THR A 360 -30.84 0.46 -18.49
C THR A 360 -30.26 -0.34 -19.67
N ARG A 361 -28.94 -0.57 -19.69
CA ARG A 361 -28.28 -1.41 -20.71
C ARG A 361 -28.48 -2.91 -20.52
N ARG A 362 -28.94 -3.36 -19.34
CA ARG A 362 -29.16 -4.78 -19.04
C ARG A 362 -30.61 -5.20 -19.33
N THR A 363 -31.51 -4.23 -19.46
CA THR A 363 -32.93 -4.40 -19.79
C THR A 363 -33.25 -4.24 -21.28
N LEU A 364 -32.26 -3.90 -22.10
CA LEU A 364 -32.30 -3.97 -23.57
C LEU A 364 -31.56 -5.23 -24.02
#